data_AF-A0A2M6X1B5-F1
#
_entry.id   AF-A0A2M6X1B5-F1
#
_cell.length_a   1.000
_cell.length_b   1.000
_cell.length_c   1.000
_cell.angle_alpha   90.00
_cell.angle_beta   90.00
_cell.angle_gamma   90.00
#
_symmetry.space_group_name_H-M   'P 1'
#
loop_
_entity.id
_entity.type
_entity.pdbx_description
1 polymer ?
#
loop_
_entity_poly.entity_id
_entity_poly.type
_entity_poly.pdbx_seq_one_letter_code
_entity_poly.pdbx_strand_id
1 'polypeptide(L)'
;MKFVFVFFAFFTSAIANVGNANASSFDGCYQLLDTGVMYPAVCISGTEEEGISGAGARLAVFNTNTTELAACLISTALKISDKEFIFEIDGQKELVLNNFNTDYGVLKGDATVGRTKIKFVKLSTESTQRLMESAEKGNCI
;
A
#
# COMPACT_ATOMS: atom_id res chain seq x y z
N MET A 1 9.56 67.29 7.38
CA MET A 1 8.85 66.61 6.27
C MET A 1 9.21 65.13 6.29
N LYS A 2 8.19 64.28 6.09
CA LYS A 2 8.21 62.83 5.80
C LYS A 2 8.44 61.84 6.96
N PHE A 3 7.30 61.33 7.43
CA PHE A 3 7.05 59.98 7.94
C PHE A 3 7.76 58.91 7.10
N VAL A 4 8.26 57.84 7.75
CA VAL A 4 7.99 56.45 7.35
C VAL A 4 8.06 55.54 8.60
N PHE A 5 6.90 54.99 8.97
CA PHE A 5 6.74 53.75 9.73
C PHE A 5 7.01 52.58 8.78
N VAL A 6 7.83 51.59 9.16
CA VAL A 6 7.63 50.20 8.72
C VAL A 6 7.99 49.26 9.87
N PHE A 7 6.95 48.70 10.48
CA PHE A 7 6.99 47.52 11.34
C PHE A 7 7.47 46.33 10.48
N PHE A 8 8.62 45.74 10.83
CA PHE A 8 9.04 44.47 10.24
C PHE A 8 8.32 43.35 11.01
N ALA A 9 7.25 42.81 10.40
CA ALA A 9 6.54 41.66 10.90
C ALA A 9 7.46 40.43 10.89
N PHE A 10 7.70 39.86 12.07
CA PHE A 10 8.23 38.52 12.25
C PHE A 10 7.23 37.52 11.64
N PHE A 11 7.48 37.08 10.40
CA PHE A 11 6.86 35.86 9.89
C PHE A 11 7.65 34.68 10.47
N THR A 12 7.20 34.17 11.61
CA THR A 12 7.59 32.86 12.11
C THR A 12 7.08 31.82 11.14
N SER A 13 7.97 31.34 10.26
CA SER A 13 7.76 30.12 9.51
C SER A 13 7.68 28.96 10.50
N ALA A 14 6.45 28.62 10.89
CA ALA A 14 6.13 27.33 11.47
C ALA A 14 6.40 26.28 10.40
N ILE A 15 7.62 25.76 10.38
CA ILE A 15 7.96 24.55 9.66
C ILE A 15 7.15 23.46 10.38
N ALA A 16 5.98 23.15 9.83
CA ALA A 16 5.19 22.03 10.26
C ALA A 16 6.11 20.81 10.15
N ASN A 17 6.45 20.26 11.31
CA ASN A 17 7.17 19.03 11.46
C ASN A 17 6.31 17.96 10.77
N VAL A 18 6.62 17.64 9.52
CA VAL A 18 6.06 16.48 8.82
C VAL A 18 6.61 15.31 9.60
N GLY A 19 5.80 14.81 10.54
CA GLY A 19 6.13 13.60 11.26
C GLY A 19 6.37 12.52 10.22
N ASN A 20 7.61 12.04 10.14
CA ASN A 20 7.89 10.74 9.56
C ASN A 20 7.05 9.72 10.34
N ALA A 21 5.85 9.44 9.83
CA ALA A 21 5.13 8.24 10.16
C ALA A 21 5.96 7.10 9.57
N ASN A 22 6.88 6.56 10.36
CA ASN A 22 7.50 5.28 10.10
C ASN A 22 6.43 4.19 10.31
N ALA A 23 5.45 4.12 9.42
CA ALA A 23 4.70 2.91 9.16
C ALA A 23 5.56 2.09 8.18
N SER A 24 5.78 0.81 8.45
CA SER A 24 6.38 -0.05 7.44
C SER A 24 5.49 -0.03 6.20
N SER A 25 5.91 0.65 5.14
CA SER A 25 5.09 0.81 3.94
C SER A 25 4.77 -0.57 3.35
N PHE A 26 3.53 -1.01 3.55
CA PHE A 26 2.99 -2.20 2.87
C PHE A 26 2.74 -1.90 1.39
N ASP A 27 2.97 -0.67 0.96
CA ASP A 27 2.94 -0.31 -0.44
C ASP A 27 3.99 -1.12 -1.23
N GLY A 28 3.58 -1.47 -2.44
CA GLY A 28 4.33 -2.32 -3.35
C GLY A 28 3.56 -3.58 -3.74
N CYS A 29 4.24 -4.45 -4.48
CA CYS A 29 3.61 -5.61 -5.10
C CYS A 29 4.04 -6.93 -4.47
N TYR A 30 3.13 -7.89 -4.50
CA TYR A 30 3.25 -9.18 -3.86
C TYR A 30 2.83 -10.27 -4.84
N GLN A 31 3.67 -11.29 -4.98
CA GLN A 31 3.30 -12.52 -5.66
C GLN A 31 2.60 -13.42 -4.66
N LEU A 32 1.39 -13.83 -4.99
CA LEU A 32 0.67 -14.85 -4.24
C LEU A 32 1.09 -16.23 -4.74
N LEU A 33 1.21 -17.20 -3.83
CA LEU A 33 1.84 -18.49 -4.08
C LEU A 33 1.08 -19.61 -3.39
N ASP A 34 0.84 -20.71 -4.09
CA ASP A 34 0.37 -21.97 -3.51
C ASP A 34 1.12 -23.13 -4.16
N THR A 35 1.25 -24.25 -3.46
CA THR A 35 2.00 -25.40 -3.97
C THR A 35 1.36 -25.95 -5.25
N GLY A 36 2.07 -25.83 -6.37
CA GLY A 36 1.67 -26.40 -7.66
C GLY A 36 0.71 -25.54 -8.49
N VAL A 37 0.37 -24.32 -8.06
CA VAL A 37 -0.54 -23.41 -8.78
C VAL A 37 0.02 -22.00 -8.79
N MET A 38 0.01 -21.36 -9.96
CA MET A 38 0.40 -19.95 -10.11
C MET A 38 -0.80 -19.06 -9.77
N TYR A 39 -0.60 -18.10 -8.86
CA TYR A 39 -1.64 -17.19 -8.40
C TYR A 39 -1.41 -15.76 -8.93
N PRO A 40 -2.44 -14.90 -8.89
CA PRO A 40 -2.33 -13.50 -9.27
C PRO A 40 -1.29 -12.75 -8.43
N ALA A 41 -0.66 -11.73 -9.03
CA ALA A 41 0.05 -10.72 -8.26
C ALA A 41 -0.96 -9.70 -7.74
N VAL A 42 -0.60 -9.03 -6.64
CA VAL A 42 -1.37 -7.89 -6.11
C VAL A 42 -0.44 -6.74 -5.80
N CYS A 43 -0.89 -5.50 -6.01
CA CYS A 43 -0.17 -4.31 -5.57
C CYS A 43 -1.04 -3.49 -4.63
N ILE A 44 -0.43 -3.05 -3.54
CA ILE A 44 -1.04 -2.19 -2.53
C ILE A 44 -0.42 -0.81 -2.67
N SER A 45 -1.24 0.23 -2.58
CA SER A 45 -0.77 1.61 -2.60
C SER A 45 -1.63 2.53 -1.74
N GLY A 46 -1.04 3.60 -1.23
CA GLY A 46 -1.76 4.59 -0.44
C GLY A 46 -2.05 4.08 0.97
N THR A 47 -1.21 3.19 1.52
CA THR A 47 -1.33 2.81 2.94
C THR A 47 -0.91 3.95 3.87
N GLU A 48 -0.10 4.89 3.38
CA GLU A 48 0.33 6.11 4.08
C GLU A 48 -0.56 7.31 3.78
N GLU A 49 -1.23 7.33 2.63
CA GLU A 49 -2.04 8.44 2.16
C GLU A 49 -3.55 8.13 2.24
N GLU A 50 -4.22 8.95 3.05
CA GLU A 50 -5.67 9.19 3.12
C GLU A 50 -6.52 8.32 4.06
N GLY A 51 -7.41 9.00 4.81
CA GLY A 51 -8.54 8.42 5.53
C GLY A 51 -8.37 8.16 7.03
N ILE A 52 -9.49 8.25 7.77
CA ILE A 52 -9.59 7.71 9.14
C ILE A 52 -9.39 6.19 9.02
N SER A 53 -8.36 5.64 9.66
CA SER A 53 -8.05 4.20 9.63
C SER A 53 -7.68 3.65 8.23
N GLY A 54 -7.05 4.44 7.35
CA GLY A 54 -6.51 3.97 6.07
C GLY A 54 -7.54 3.69 4.97
N ALA A 55 -8.72 4.31 5.06
CA ALA A 55 -9.73 4.27 4.00
C ALA A 55 -9.24 4.99 2.72
N GLY A 56 -9.41 4.39 1.55
CA GLY A 56 -8.96 4.95 0.27
C GLY A 56 -7.70 4.29 -0.30
N ALA A 57 -7.02 3.44 0.47
CA ALA A 57 -5.94 2.61 -0.04
C ALA A 57 -6.42 1.71 -1.18
N ARG A 58 -5.56 1.47 -2.16
CA ARG A 58 -5.91 0.71 -3.36
C ARG A 58 -5.24 -0.66 -3.35
N LEU A 59 -5.98 -1.63 -3.87
CA LEU A 59 -5.52 -2.99 -4.11
C LEU A 59 -5.77 -3.31 -5.58
N ALA A 60 -4.68 -3.31 -6.35
CA ALA A 60 -4.66 -3.78 -7.73
C ALA A 60 -4.46 -5.30 -7.73
N VAL A 61 -5.33 -6.05 -8.41
CA VAL A 61 -5.23 -7.50 -8.58
C VAL A 61 -4.99 -7.77 -10.06
N PHE A 62 -3.95 -8.56 -10.39
CA PHE A 62 -3.57 -8.85 -11.77
C PHE A 62 -3.99 -10.26 -12.19
N ASN A 63 -4.21 -10.48 -13.48
CA ASN A 63 -4.36 -11.84 -14.01
C ASN A 63 -3.07 -12.64 -13.80
N THR A 64 -3.19 -13.93 -13.49
CA THR A 64 -2.05 -14.84 -13.23
C THR A 64 -0.99 -14.76 -14.31
N ASN A 65 0.27 -14.52 -13.92
CA ASN A 65 1.45 -14.40 -14.82
C ASN A 65 1.34 -13.30 -15.88
N THR A 66 0.52 -12.28 -15.66
CA THR A 66 0.41 -11.15 -16.57
C THR A 66 0.58 -9.83 -15.82
N THR A 67 0.68 -8.75 -16.57
CA THR A 67 0.53 -7.38 -16.03
C THR A 67 -0.88 -6.84 -16.27
N GLU A 68 -1.81 -7.65 -16.78
CA GLU A 68 -3.18 -7.21 -17.04
C GLU A 68 -3.95 -7.10 -15.72
N LEU A 69 -4.58 -5.96 -15.50
CA LEU A 69 -5.37 -5.71 -14.30
C LEU A 69 -6.69 -6.50 -14.37
N ALA A 70 -6.91 -7.37 -13.38
CA ALA A 70 -8.15 -8.14 -13.24
C ALA A 70 -9.19 -7.39 -12.40
N ALA A 71 -8.74 -6.70 -11.35
CA ALA A 71 -9.61 -5.91 -10.49
C ALA A 71 -8.85 -4.75 -9.86
N CYS A 72 -9.58 -3.69 -9.55
CA CYS A 72 -9.12 -2.61 -8.70
C CYS A 72 -10.10 -2.43 -7.55
N LEU A 73 -9.58 -2.51 -6.33
CA LEU A 73 -10.37 -2.39 -5.12
C LEU A 73 -9.89 -1.19 -4.31
N ILE A 74 -10.82 -0.50 -3.65
CA ILE A 74 -10.55 0.65 -2.78
C ILE A 74 -11.01 0.28 -1.38
N SER A 75 -10.14 0.47 -0.39
CA SER A 75 -10.44 0.12 0.99
C SER A 75 -11.47 1.07 1.59
N THR A 76 -12.35 0.51 2.42
CA THR A 76 -13.11 1.30 3.40
C THR A 76 -12.36 1.43 4.72
N ALA A 77 -11.38 0.56 4.98
CA ALA A 77 -10.49 0.60 6.14
C ALA A 77 -9.24 -0.27 5.93
N LEU A 78 -8.17 0.06 6.65
CA LEU A 78 -6.98 -0.77 6.85
C LEU A 78 -6.74 -1.04 8.33
N LYS A 79 -6.21 -2.22 8.64
CA LYS A 79 -5.66 -2.53 9.96
C LYS A 79 -4.24 -3.01 9.79
N ILE A 80 -3.29 -2.32 10.42
CA ILE A 80 -1.86 -2.60 10.29
C ILE A 80 -1.29 -2.80 11.70
N SER A 81 -0.58 -3.91 11.87
CA SER A 81 0.13 -4.28 13.10
C SER A 81 1.49 -4.88 12.75
N ASP A 82 2.26 -5.23 13.78
CA ASP A 82 3.55 -5.91 13.64
C ASP A 82 3.47 -7.30 13.00
N LYS A 83 2.28 -7.93 13.00
CA LYS A 83 2.09 -9.32 12.55
C LYS A 83 0.99 -9.50 11.51
N GLU A 84 0.20 -8.47 11.27
CA GLU A 84 -0.99 -8.56 10.42
C GLU A 84 -1.26 -7.23 9.72
N PHE A 85 -1.54 -7.33 8.42
CA PHE A 85 -2.09 -6.28 7.58
C PHE A 85 -3.45 -6.77 7.05
N ILE A 86 -4.48 -5.93 7.13
CA ILE A 86 -5.83 -6.24 6.66
C ILE A 86 -6.32 -5.11 5.76
N PHE A 87 -6.74 -5.48 4.54
CA PHE A 87 -7.49 -4.65 3.62
C PHE A 87 -8.98 -4.97 3.72
N GLU A 88 -9.79 -3.99 4.11
CA GLU A 88 -11.23 -4.17 4.33
C GLU A 88 -12.09 -3.35 3.37
N ILE A 89 -13.17 -3.96 2.86
CA ILE A 89 -14.24 -3.31 2.09
C ILE A 89 -15.56 -3.66 2.76
N ASP A 90 -16.34 -2.65 3.17
CA ASP A 90 -17.65 -2.81 3.81
C ASP A 90 -17.66 -3.82 4.98
N GLY A 91 -16.57 -3.82 5.75
CA GLY A 91 -16.37 -4.71 6.90
C GLY A 91 -15.97 -6.16 6.55
N GLN A 92 -15.80 -6.49 5.27
CA GLN A 92 -15.23 -7.76 4.80
C GLN A 92 -13.72 -7.65 4.62
N LYS A 93 -12.99 -8.70 5.01
CA LYS A 93 -11.54 -8.79 4.81
C LYS A 93 -11.25 -9.33 3.41
N GLU A 94 -10.88 -8.46 2.49
CA GLU A 94 -10.59 -8.84 1.10
C GLU A 94 -9.18 -9.41 0.96
N LEU A 95 -8.22 -8.80 1.69
CA LEU A 95 -6.84 -9.27 1.75
C LEU A 95 -6.35 -9.21 3.21
N VAL A 96 -5.76 -10.30 3.67
CA VAL A 96 -5.03 -10.36 4.94
C VAL A 96 -3.61 -10.84 4.65
N LEU A 97 -2.60 -10.10 5.08
CA LEU A 97 -1.21 -10.56 5.11
C LEU A 97 -0.82 -10.75 6.56
N ASN A 98 -0.37 -11.95 6.95
CA ASN A 98 0.05 -12.22 8.32
C ASN A 98 1.21 -13.20 8.40
N ASN A 99 1.69 -13.44 9.62
CA ASN A 99 2.83 -14.32 9.91
C ASN A 99 4.06 -14.01 9.04
N PHE A 100 4.25 -12.74 8.69
CA PHE A 100 5.27 -12.36 7.73
C PHE A 100 6.62 -12.13 8.40
N ASN A 101 7.68 -12.43 7.67
CA ASN A 101 9.05 -12.20 8.06
C ASN A 101 9.88 -11.72 6.86
N THR A 102 10.99 -11.05 7.15
CA THR A 102 11.96 -10.66 6.14
C THR A 102 13.10 -11.67 6.15
N ASP A 103 13.27 -12.39 5.05
CA ASP A 103 14.34 -13.37 4.87
C ASP A 103 15.16 -12.99 3.64
N TYR A 104 16.48 -12.86 3.81
CA TYR A 104 17.39 -12.32 2.78
C TYR A 104 16.92 -11.00 2.14
N GLY A 105 16.28 -10.12 2.94
CA GLY A 105 15.75 -8.84 2.46
C GLY A 105 14.41 -8.92 1.73
N VAL A 106 13.80 -10.11 1.65
CA VAL A 106 12.51 -10.33 1.00
C VAL A 106 11.42 -10.57 2.04
N LEU A 107 10.39 -9.72 2.04
CA LEU A 107 9.21 -9.90 2.90
C LEU A 107 8.36 -11.05 2.35
N LYS A 108 8.06 -12.05 3.18
CA LYS A 108 7.21 -13.18 2.81
C LYS A 108 6.34 -13.57 3.99
N GLY A 109 5.26 -14.29 3.74
CA GLY A 109 4.35 -14.72 4.80
C GLY A 109 3.14 -15.48 4.29
N ASP A 110 2.08 -15.42 5.08
CA ASP A 110 0.77 -15.97 4.75
C ASP A 110 -0.15 -14.87 4.22
N ALA A 111 -0.89 -15.17 3.17
CA ALA A 111 -1.93 -14.32 2.64
C ALA A 111 -3.27 -15.05 2.71
N THR A 112 -4.34 -14.33 3.04
CA THR A 112 -5.71 -14.77 2.84
C THR A 112 -6.37 -13.81 1.87
N VAL A 113 -6.81 -14.32 0.71
CA VAL A 113 -7.54 -13.55 -0.30
C VAL A 113 -8.96 -14.10 -0.36
N GLY A 114 -9.93 -13.29 0.05
CA GLY A 114 -11.29 -13.77 0.32
C GLY A 114 -11.29 -14.93 1.32
N ARG A 115 -11.46 -16.16 0.84
CA ARG A 115 -11.47 -17.39 1.67
C ARG A 115 -10.26 -18.30 1.47
N THR A 116 -9.39 -17.98 0.52
CA THR A 116 -8.27 -18.84 0.14
C THR A 116 -7.04 -18.45 0.94
N LYS A 117 -6.44 -19.44 1.62
CA LYS A 117 -5.15 -19.27 2.32
C LYS A 117 -4.02 -19.70 1.43
N ILE A 118 -3.07 -18.81 1.22
CA ILE A 118 -1.92 -18.97 0.34
C ILE A 118 -0.69 -18.32 0.97
N LYS A 119 0.47 -18.48 0.35
CA LYS A 119 1.69 -17.76 0.71
C LYS A 119 1.80 -16.48 -0.11
N PHE A 120 2.61 -15.54 0.36
CA PHE A 120 3.02 -14.41 -0.45
C PHE A 120 4.50 -14.13 -0.32
N VAL A 121 5.03 -13.48 -1.35
CA VAL A 121 6.39 -12.92 -1.37
C VAL A 121 6.31 -11.53 -1.97
N LYS A 122 6.93 -10.53 -1.32
CA LYS A 122 7.07 -9.18 -1.85
C LYS A 122 8.01 -9.21 -3.05
N LEU A 123 7.55 -8.60 -4.14
CA LEU A 123 8.29 -8.54 -5.39
C LEU A 123 9.45 -7.56 -5.29
N SER A 124 10.45 -7.74 -6.16
CA SER A 124 11.54 -6.79 -6.32
C SER A 124 11.03 -5.42 -6.79
N THR A 125 11.83 -4.39 -6.61
CA THR A 125 11.51 -3.02 -7.06
C THR A 125 11.21 -2.95 -8.55
N GLU A 126 11.99 -3.64 -9.38
CA GLU A 126 11.78 -3.66 -10.85
C GLU A 126 10.43 -4.27 -11.21
N SER A 127 10.11 -5.45 -10.67
CA SER A 127 8.81 -6.10 -10.92
C SER A 127 7.65 -5.28 -10.37
N THR A 128 7.84 -4.66 -9.20
CA THR A 128 6.87 -3.74 -8.61
C THR A 128 6.59 -2.56 -9.54
N GLN A 129 7.63 -1.88 -10.05
CA GLN A 129 7.47 -0.75 -10.95
C GLN A 129 6.65 -1.14 -12.20
N ARG A 130 6.96 -2.28 -12.82
CA ARG A 130 6.24 -2.73 -14.03
C ARG A 130 4.75 -2.98 -13.79
N LEU A 131 4.41 -3.55 -12.63
CA LEU A 131 3.01 -3.81 -12.26
C LEU A 131 2.28 -2.52 -11.87
N MET A 132 2.93 -1.63 -11.11
CA MET A 132 2.38 -0.34 -10.72
C MET A 132 2.09 0.53 -11.94
N GLU A 133 3.02 0.63 -12.90
CA GLU A 133 2.79 1.33 -14.19
C GLU A 133 1.60 0.76 -14.97
N SER A 134 1.35 -0.55 -14.85
CA SER A 134 0.20 -1.19 -15.49
C SER A 134 -1.11 -0.86 -14.76
N ALA A 135 -1.08 -0.84 -13.42
CA ALA A 135 -2.22 -0.43 -12.60
C ALA A 135 -2.58 1.05 -12.82
N GLU A 136 -1.59 1.93 -12.94
CA GLU A 136 -1.78 3.35 -13.27
C GLU A 136 -2.47 3.52 -14.63
N LYS A 137 -2.01 2.79 -15.67
CA LYS A 137 -2.68 2.78 -16.99
C LYS A 137 -4.11 2.26 -16.92
N GLY A 138 -4.39 1.36 -15.97
CA GLY A 138 -5.73 0.86 -15.65
C GLY A 138 -6.56 1.80 -14.77
N ASN A 139 -6.07 2.99 -14.42
CA ASN A 139 -6.67 3.93 -13.48
C ASN A 139 -6.97 3.33 -12.09
N CYS A 140 -6.13 2.41 -11.62
CA CYS A 140 -6.32 1.77 -10.33
C CYS A 140 -5.53 2.44 -9.20
N ILE A 141 -4.29 2.84 -9.51
CA ILE A 141 -3.34 3.42 -8.57
C ILE A 141 -2.96 4.82 -9.02
#